data_AF-A0A428S9E1-F1
#
_entry.id   AF-A0A428S9E1-F1
#
_cell.length_a   1.000
_cell.length_b   1.000
_cell.length_c   1.000
_cell.angle_alpha   90.00
_cell.angle_beta   90.00
_cell.angle_gamma   90.00
#
_symmetry.space_group_name_H-M   'P 1'
#
loop_
_entity.id
_entity.type
_entity.pdbx_description
1 polymer ?
#
loop_
_entity_poly.entity_id
_entity_poly.type
_entity_poly.pdbx_seq_one_letter_code
_entity_poly.pdbx_strand_id
1 'polypeptide(L)'
;MNWLRHDSDISEGDMRTLFFQNHGTSRILSLSKRSGFSPRKRFWNLSGESEWQSWLNAGHLKDNNHGAESTLNILFCGRVEKSDPHPLIVSHLPFTKPIFNQVRAEFRVHGSIARMINRNTRCAFMDVPFEYAEDSGHISIVYNCRTAGTWPRDMALSVSFSPKTLTTYAVVYGCDKKAADFLTSRLTGTDHPVFHPMLLPTLLADMERERQVSLLRKNSAKMDQLAVDLTINKGLETPESGSQLVQNKELVEMWQDMSYLQNGLHNWQRQMQRMMIHLDRASNVMKPDTICYNVDAQRSLEKLTMPGSRIQKRLEELIDEYDEHIRDCATVTEGLKLAMSMDTRTTNQEIAHSSLEVSRLAQNDGSLMKLIAFVTMFFLPATFTSTFFSMDFFDWPKATDTLATGYIWIYFVVAAVLTLITVDKDWASPECPLYCLSADTGGTDLVGCSNVTNTDTSYCCDHNANCCDNGVGRFNVYPSKPKPWATWNRQATEYLVVGTMYTGDPASSTAEATTTGASSTETTTSEAATSATGEAQAPESTGTPATGLSTGAQAGIGVGVGVGALIIAAVGYLFWKMRKNEKAAKEGNGAPQMDTAWQQTHYLPKEPQELHGHQFQGYGVRAELPAQN
;
A
#
# COMPACT_ATOMS: atom_id res chain seq x y z
N MET A 1 29.37 -11.53 27.01
CA MET A 1 29.95 -10.32 27.66
C MET A 1 31.31 -9.95 27.05
N ASN A 2 31.45 -9.98 25.72
CA ASN A 2 32.77 -9.77 25.08
C ASN A 2 33.23 -8.29 25.08
N TRP A 3 32.39 -7.36 25.54
CA TRP A 3 32.75 -5.94 25.71
C TRP A 3 33.47 -5.66 27.04
N LEU A 4 33.58 -6.67 27.92
CA LEU A 4 34.41 -6.69 29.14
C LEU A 4 35.74 -7.43 28.94
N ARG A 5 35.95 -8.01 27.74
CA ARG A 5 37.20 -8.74 27.45
C ARG A 5 38.36 -7.77 27.35
N HIS A 6 39.48 -8.17 27.93
CA HIS A 6 40.75 -7.46 27.84
C HIS A 6 41.59 -7.96 26.64
N ASP A 7 41.04 -8.84 25.78
CA ASP A 7 41.69 -9.29 24.55
C ASP A 7 41.26 -8.44 23.35
N SER A 8 42.19 -8.20 22.43
CA SER A 8 41.92 -7.56 21.13
C SER A 8 41.51 -8.58 20.07
N ASP A 9 41.33 -9.84 20.44
CA ASP A 9 41.11 -10.95 19.52
C ASP A 9 39.70 -11.00 18.95
N ILE A 10 39.62 -11.54 17.73
CA ILE A 10 38.35 -11.81 17.07
C ILE A 10 37.88 -13.20 17.53
N SER A 11 36.66 -13.28 18.07
CA SER A 11 36.09 -14.57 18.47
C SER A 11 35.94 -15.51 17.26
N GLU A 12 36.01 -16.82 17.46
CA GLU A 12 35.85 -17.77 16.35
C GLU A 12 34.54 -17.59 15.59
N GLY A 13 33.44 -17.29 16.30
CA GLY A 13 32.14 -17.02 15.69
C GLY A 13 32.17 -15.77 14.81
N ASP A 14 32.78 -14.69 15.29
CA ASP A 14 32.93 -13.45 14.52
C ASP A 14 33.87 -13.67 13.31
N MET A 15 34.91 -14.50 13.44
CA MET A 15 35.85 -14.82 12.36
C MET A 15 35.19 -15.58 11.20
N ARG A 16 34.17 -16.41 11.47
CA ARG A 16 33.41 -17.15 10.43
C ARG A 16 32.57 -16.23 9.53
N THR A 17 32.34 -14.99 9.94
CA THR A 17 31.60 -13.99 9.17
C THR A 17 32.47 -13.22 8.18
N LEU A 18 33.79 -13.43 8.22
CA LEU A 18 34.74 -12.85 7.28
C LEU A 18 35.14 -13.89 6.23
N PHE A 19 35.10 -13.50 4.97
CA PHE A 19 35.45 -14.35 3.83
C PHE A 19 36.80 -13.93 3.28
N PHE A 20 37.72 -14.87 3.12
CA PHE A 20 39.10 -14.59 2.73
C PHE A 20 39.36 -15.00 1.27
N GLN A 21 40.09 -14.16 0.53
CA GLN A 21 40.42 -14.40 -0.89
C GLN A 21 41.90 -14.13 -1.15
N ASN A 22 42.50 -14.84 -2.11
CA ASN A 22 43.94 -14.74 -2.41
C ASN A 22 44.27 -13.81 -3.59
N HIS A 23 43.27 -13.27 -4.30
CA HIS A 23 43.46 -12.51 -5.54
C HIS A 23 43.09 -11.03 -5.42
N GLY A 24 42.89 -10.52 -4.20
CA GLY A 24 42.57 -9.11 -3.99
C GLY A 24 43.81 -8.23 -4.01
N THR A 25 43.65 -6.97 -4.44
CA THR A 25 44.71 -5.96 -4.35
C THR A 25 44.58 -5.17 -3.06
N SER A 26 45.71 -4.84 -2.45
CA SER A 26 45.76 -4.01 -1.25
C SER A 26 46.82 -2.95 -1.41
N ARG A 27 46.62 -1.81 -0.75
CA ARG A 27 47.51 -0.66 -0.85
C ARG A 27 47.79 -0.12 0.53
N ILE A 28 49.07 0.11 0.83
CA ILE A 28 49.52 0.66 2.10
C ILE A 28 50.11 2.04 1.85
N LEU A 29 49.72 2.98 2.69
CA LEU A 29 50.25 4.34 2.72
C LEU A 29 50.76 4.62 4.14
N SER A 30 52.03 4.99 4.24
CA SER A 30 52.63 5.47 5.49
C SER A 30 53.03 6.93 5.30
N LEU A 31 52.47 7.80 6.15
CA LEU A 31 52.74 9.21 6.19
C LEU A 31 53.42 9.55 7.52
N SER A 32 54.49 10.32 7.44
CA SER A 32 55.18 10.86 8.62
C SER A 32 55.33 12.35 8.46
N LYS A 33 54.95 13.10 9.49
CA LYS A 33 54.99 14.56 9.50
C LYS A 33 55.99 15.07 10.52
N ARG A 34 56.69 16.15 10.14
CA ARG A 34 57.60 16.88 10.99
C ARG A 34 57.35 18.37 10.77
N SER A 35 57.31 19.16 11.85
CA SER A 35 57.05 20.59 11.75
C SER A 35 58.11 21.26 10.84
N GLY A 36 57.65 22.09 9.90
CA GLY A 36 58.50 22.81 8.95
C GLY A 36 59.01 22.00 7.75
N PHE A 37 58.63 20.72 7.60
CA PHE A 37 59.04 19.88 6.48
C PHE A 37 57.83 19.29 5.72
N SER A 38 58.03 18.98 4.44
CA SER A 38 57.04 18.24 3.67
C SER A 38 56.84 16.83 4.24
N PRO A 39 55.60 16.29 4.21
CA PRO A 39 55.32 14.97 4.75
C PRO A 39 56.07 13.89 3.98
N ARG A 40 56.81 13.03 4.68
CA ARG A 40 57.46 11.87 4.06
C ARG A 40 56.41 10.79 3.83
N LYS A 41 56.24 10.42 2.56
CA LYS A 41 55.27 9.44 2.07
C LYS A 41 55.98 8.17 1.64
N ARG A 42 55.51 7.03 2.12
CA ARG A 42 55.86 5.69 1.63
C ARG A 42 54.60 4.97 1.17
N PHE A 43 54.73 4.19 0.11
CA PHE A 43 53.59 3.59 -0.56
C PHE A 43 53.95 2.19 -1.06
N TRP A 44 53.04 1.24 -0.86
CA TRP A 44 53.18 -0.14 -1.30
C TRP A 44 51.86 -0.60 -1.91
N ASN A 45 51.93 -1.26 -3.06
CA ASN A 45 50.82 -2.06 -3.59
C ASN A 45 51.20 -3.52 -3.38
N LEU A 46 50.30 -4.29 -2.79
CA LEU A 46 50.50 -5.70 -2.49
C LEU A 46 49.38 -6.51 -3.16
N SER A 47 49.77 -7.58 -3.82
CA SER A 47 48.92 -8.54 -4.49
C SER A 47 49.42 -9.96 -4.23
N GLY A 48 48.54 -10.82 -3.71
CA GLY A 48 48.88 -12.20 -3.39
C GLY A 48 49.71 -12.38 -2.11
N GLU A 49 49.76 -13.63 -1.65
CA GLU A 49 50.27 -14.00 -0.34
C GLU A 49 51.79 -13.83 -0.17
N SER A 50 52.59 -14.06 -1.22
CA SER A 50 54.06 -13.95 -1.14
C SER A 50 54.54 -12.51 -0.94
N GLU A 51 53.92 -11.54 -1.62
CA GLU A 51 54.24 -10.12 -1.45
C GLU A 51 53.90 -9.65 -0.04
N TRP A 52 52.74 -10.07 0.46
CA TRP A 52 52.31 -9.80 1.83
C TRP A 52 53.29 -10.36 2.86
N GLN A 53 53.69 -11.63 2.72
CA GLN A 53 54.60 -12.25 3.68
C GLN A 53 55.98 -11.59 3.66
N SER A 54 56.49 -11.22 2.48
CA SER A 54 57.76 -10.46 2.34
C SER A 54 57.67 -9.10 3.04
N TRP A 55 56.58 -8.35 2.81
CA TRP A 55 56.36 -7.04 3.40
C TRP A 55 56.22 -7.09 4.92
N LEU A 56 55.46 -8.06 5.45
CA LEU A 56 55.26 -8.25 6.89
C LEU A 56 56.58 -8.64 7.59
N ASN A 57 57.38 -9.52 6.99
CA ASN A 57 58.68 -9.92 7.53
C ASN A 57 59.68 -8.76 7.58
N ALA A 58 59.57 -7.79 6.65
CA ALA A 58 60.44 -6.63 6.61
C ALA A 58 60.17 -5.60 7.73
N GLY A 59 59.03 -5.68 8.42
CA GLY A 59 58.74 -4.86 9.61
C GLY A 59 58.71 -3.35 9.34
N HIS A 60 58.24 -2.92 8.16
CA HIS A 60 58.30 -1.52 7.72
C HIS A 60 57.62 -0.49 8.63
N LEU A 61 56.68 -0.92 9.48
CA LEU A 61 55.95 -0.06 10.42
C LEU A 61 56.58 0.00 11.82
N LYS A 62 57.58 -0.85 12.10
CA LYS A 62 58.33 -0.89 13.37
C LYS A 62 59.50 0.07 13.41
N ASP A 63 59.85 0.69 12.26
CA ASP A 63 60.88 1.72 12.19
C ASP A 63 60.52 2.90 13.10
N ASN A 64 61.38 3.15 14.09
CA ASN A 64 61.30 4.29 15.01
C ASN A 64 60.99 5.57 14.23
N ASN A 65 60.12 6.43 14.79
CA ASN A 65 59.53 7.65 14.21
C ASN A 65 60.50 8.61 13.46
N HIS A 66 61.81 8.37 13.33
CA HIS A 66 62.80 9.16 12.58
C HIS A 66 62.73 10.67 12.85
N GLY A 67 62.31 11.06 14.07
CA GLY A 67 62.09 12.46 14.44
C GLY A 67 60.81 13.11 13.89
N ALA A 68 59.86 12.32 13.39
CA ALA A 68 58.51 12.76 13.04
C ALA A 68 57.69 13.04 14.31
N GLU A 69 56.86 14.08 14.24
CA GLU A 69 55.93 14.47 15.31
C GLU A 69 54.68 13.60 15.33
N SER A 70 54.27 13.06 14.18
CA SER A 70 53.11 12.19 14.06
C SER A 70 53.22 11.29 12.84
N THR A 71 52.74 10.07 12.98
CA THR A 71 52.73 9.05 11.93
C THR A 71 51.34 8.50 11.70
N LEU A 72 50.99 8.30 10.43
CA LEU A 72 49.74 7.69 10.00
C LEU A 72 50.05 6.55 9.04
N ASN A 73 49.68 5.34 9.44
CA ASN A 73 49.82 4.13 8.64
C ASN A 73 48.42 3.63 8.28
N ILE A 74 48.08 3.62 6.99
CA ILE A 74 46.77 3.21 6.51
C ILE A 74 46.89 2.09 5.48
N LEU A 75 46.10 1.03 5.68
CA LEU A 75 45.90 -0.07 4.75
C LEU A 75 44.53 0.08 4.08
N PHE A 76 44.54 0.19 2.76
CA PHE A 76 43.35 0.12 1.92
C PHE A 76 43.19 -1.32 1.42
N CYS A 77 42.21 -2.03 1.96
CA CYS A 77 41.82 -3.35 1.48
C CYS A 77 40.90 -3.15 0.27
N GLY A 78 41.35 -3.61 -0.90
CA GLY A 78 40.59 -3.52 -2.14
C GLY A 78 39.23 -4.21 -2.01
N ARG A 79 38.19 -3.59 -2.57
CA ARG A 79 36.88 -4.23 -2.72
C ARG A 79 37.00 -5.40 -3.69
N VAL A 80 36.48 -6.54 -3.28
CA VAL A 80 36.28 -7.69 -4.16
C VAL A 80 35.10 -7.42 -5.08
N GLU A 81 35.33 -7.47 -6.39
CA GLU A 81 34.28 -7.36 -7.41
C GLU A 81 33.49 -8.67 -7.48
N LYS A 82 32.17 -8.60 -7.26
CA LYS A 82 31.21 -9.69 -7.49
C LYS A 82 30.10 -9.19 -8.40
N SER A 83 29.60 -10.07 -9.28
CA SER A 83 28.54 -9.77 -10.25
C SER A 83 27.20 -9.43 -9.58
N ASP A 84 26.93 -10.00 -8.40
CA ASP A 84 25.67 -9.79 -7.68
C ASP A 84 25.85 -8.79 -6.51
N PRO A 85 24.91 -7.85 -6.30
CA PRO A 85 24.91 -6.94 -5.16
C PRO A 85 24.64 -7.72 -3.87
N HIS A 86 25.69 -8.31 -3.30
CA HIS A 86 25.60 -9.02 -2.03
C HIS A 86 25.70 -8.01 -0.86
N PRO A 87 24.82 -8.04 0.15
CA PRO A 87 24.82 -7.09 1.27
C PRO A 87 26.03 -7.21 2.22
N LEU A 88 26.97 -8.11 1.92
CA LEU A 88 28.13 -8.44 2.75
C LEU A 88 29.46 -8.29 1.98
N ILE A 89 29.54 -7.48 0.93
CA ILE A 89 30.78 -7.32 0.14
C ILE A 89 31.97 -6.88 1.03
N VAL A 90 31.76 -6.01 2.03
CA VAL A 90 32.83 -5.59 2.97
C VAL A 90 33.42 -6.73 3.80
N SER A 91 32.65 -7.82 3.99
CA SER A 91 33.15 -9.00 4.71
C SER A 91 34.09 -9.87 3.86
N HIS A 92 34.19 -9.61 2.55
CA HIS A 92 35.18 -10.24 1.68
C HIS A 92 36.50 -9.49 1.75
N LEU A 93 37.52 -10.14 2.29
CA LEU A 93 38.85 -9.61 2.51
C LEU A 93 39.82 -10.06 1.42
N PRO A 94 40.74 -9.17 0.96
CA PRO A 94 41.61 -9.42 -0.19
C PRO A 94 42.86 -10.26 0.14
N PHE A 95 42.91 -10.92 1.29
CA PHE A 95 44.04 -11.76 1.71
C PHE A 95 43.56 -13.03 2.44
N THR A 96 44.47 -13.98 2.63
CA THR A 96 44.22 -15.24 3.35
C THR A 96 44.06 -15.01 4.86
N LYS A 97 43.40 -15.94 5.57
CA LYS A 97 43.21 -15.85 7.03
C LYS A 97 44.53 -15.73 7.83
N PRO A 98 45.61 -16.46 7.50
CA PRO A 98 46.90 -16.29 8.16
C PRO A 98 47.48 -14.88 7.99
N ILE A 99 47.44 -14.33 6.78
CA ILE A 99 47.89 -12.96 6.51
C ILE A 99 47.04 -11.96 7.28
N PHE A 100 45.71 -12.13 7.33
CA PHE A 100 44.84 -11.26 8.11
C PHE A 100 45.22 -11.20 9.60
N ASN A 101 45.55 -12.34 10.21
CA ASN A 101 45.98 -12.37 11.60
C ASN A 101 47.29 -11.61 11.82
N GLN A 102 48.24 -11.70 10.88
CA GLN A 102 49.49 -10.94 10.93
C GLN A 102 49.24 -9.43 10.72
N VAL A 103 48.40 -9.07 9.74
CA VAL A 103 47.96 -7.68 9.50
C VAL A 103 47.28 -7.11 10.75
N ARG A 104 46.44 -7.89 11.44
CA ARG A 104 45.79 -7.48 12.68
C ARG A 104 46.82 -7.09 13.75
N ALA A 105 47.87 -7.89 13.91
CA ALA A 105 48.95 -7.58 14.84
C ALA A 105 49.71 -6.31 14.42
N GLU A 106 50.13 -6.24 13.16
CA GLU A 106 50.97 -5.13 12.65
C GLU A 106 50.23 -3.78 12.61
N PHE A 107 48.92 -3.77 12.26
CA PHE A 107 48.07 -2.57 12.25
C PHE A 107 47.27 -2.37 13.54
N ARG A 108 47.51 -3.18 14.57
CA ARG A 108 46.81 -3.11 15.87
C ARG A 108 45.29 -3.05 15.71
N VAL A 109 44.72 -3.94 14.89
CA VAL A 109 43.27 -3.96 14.64
C VAL A 109 42.56 -4.66 15.80
N HIS A 110 41.62 -3.98 16.44
CA HIS A 110 40.84 -4.55 17.53
C HIS A 110 39.71 -5.45 17.01
N GLY A 111 39.42 -6.55 17.71
CA GLY A 111 38.47 -7.56 17.27
C GLY A 111 37.01 -7.10 17.15
N SER A 112 36.65 -5.95 17.74
CA SER A 112 35.32 -5.34 17.58
C SER A 112 34.97 -4.99 16.12
N ILE A 113 35.97 -4.82 15.25
CA ILE A 113 35.73 -4.54 13.82
C ILE A 113 34.94 -5.65 13.14
N ALA A 114 35.15 -6.91 13.50
CA ALA A 114 34.46 -8.04 12.88
C ALA A 114 32.94 -7.96 13.11
N ARG A 115 32.51 -7.59 14.32
CA ARG A 115 31.08 -7.35 14.61
C ARG A 115 30.53 -6.17 13.85
N MET A 116 31.33 -5.13 13.64
CA MET A 116 30.90 -3.97 12.87
C MET A 116 30.73 -4.31 11.39
N ILE A 117 31.65 -5.09 10.81
CA ILE A 117 31.56 -5.63 9.45
C ILE A 117 30.42 -6.65 9.29
N ASN A 118 29.94 -7.27 10.38
CA ASN A 118 28.77 -8.14 10.32
C ASN A 118 27.43 -7.37 10.43
N ARG A 119 27.42 -6.13 10.96
CA ARG A 119 26.22 -5.27 11.01
C ARG A 119 25.91 -4.71 9.61
N ASN A 120 25.29 -5.53 8.76
CA ASN A 120 25.15 -5.30 7.33
C ASN A 120 24.07 -4.28 6.91
N THR A 121 23.12 -3.93 7.79
CA THR A 121 22.00 -3.04 7.42
C THR A 121 22.14 -1.60 7.91
N ARG A 122 23.03 -1.31 8.86
CA ARG A 122 23.09 0.00 9.51
C ARG A 122 24.52 0.53 9.57
N CYS A 123 24.66 1.83 9.36
CA CYS A 123 25.88 2.53 9.67
C CYS A 123 26.16 2.52 11.18
N ALA A 124 27.43 2.59 11.57
CA ALA A 124 27.83 2.55 12.97
C ALA A 124 29.12 3.33 13.20
N PHE A 125 29.21 3.97 14.36
CA PHE A 125 30.44 4.48 14.96
C PHE A 125 30.59 3.88 16.36
N MET A 126 31.82 3.52 16.71
CA MET A 126 32.19 3.00 18.01
C MET A 126 33.60 3.46 18.36
N ASP A 127 33.75 3.97 19.57
CA ASP A 127 35.03 4.21 20.25
C ASP A 127 35.24 3.14 21.33
N VAL A 128 36.48 2.67 21.48
CA VAL A 128 36.89 1.71 22.52
C VAL A 128 38.24 2.14 23.07
N PRO A 129 38.32 2.57 24.35
CA PRO A 129 39.62 2.68 25.02
C PRO A 129 40.15 1.26 25.26
N PHE A 130 41.40 1.01 24.89
CA PHE A 130 42.01 -0.31 24.96
C PHE A 130 43.50 -0.22 25.28
N GLU A 131 43.97 -1.05 26.19
CA GLU A 131 45.39 -1.15 26.52
C GLU A 131 46.00 -2.34 25.78
N TYR A 132 46.85 -2.07 24.79
CA TYR A 132 47.65 -3.12 24.16
C TYR A 132 48.78 -3.54 25.09
N ALA A 133 49.10 -4.84 25.14
CA ALA A 133 50.20 -5.35 25.95
C ALA A 133 51.55 -4.67 25.65
N GLU A 134 51.74 -4.20 24.41
CA GLU A 134 52.93 -3.47 23.94
C GLU A 134 53.01 -2.03 24.47
N ASP A 135 51.90 -1.44 24.90
CA ASP A 135 51.79 -0.02 25.25
C ASP A 135 52.15 0.29 26.72
N SER A 136 52.63 -0.71 27.48
CA SER A 136 53.25 -0.54 28.81
C SER A 136 52.43 0.33 29.78
N GLY A 137 51.11 0.12 29.90
CA GLY A 137 50.23 0.92 30.76
C GLY A 137 49.54 2.11 30.10
N HIS A 138 49.81 2.40 28.81
CA HIS A 138 49.14 3.50 28.09
C HIS A 138 47.87 3.03 27.37
N ILE A 139 46.77 3.74 27.59
CA ILE A 139 45.49 3.48 26.91
C ILE A 139 45.57 4.01 25.47
N SER A 140 45.49 3.10 24.51
CA SER A 140 45.22 3.42 23.11
C SER A 140 43.72 3.61 22.89
N ILE A 141 43.35 4.40 21.88
CA ILE A 141 41.94 4.60 21.54
C ILE A 141 41.67 4.01 20.16
N VAL A 142 40.67 3.15 20.10
CA VAL A 142 40.24 2.46 18.90
C VAL A 142 38.93 3.06 18.40
N TYR A 143 38.86 3.37 17.11
CA TYR A 143 37.65 3.77 16.41
C TYR A 143 37.29 2.74 15.37
N ASN A 144 36.04 2.27 15.40
CA ASN A 144 35.49 1.49 14.32
C ASN A 144 34.30 2.25 13.73
N CYS A 145 34.30 2.37 12.41
CA CYS A 145 33.21 2.97 11.66
C CYS A 145 32.74 2.01 10.56
N ARG A 146 31.45 2.06 10.24
CA ARG A 146 30.89 1.42 9.06
C ARG A 146 29.85 2.34 8.42
N THR A 147 29.93 2.47 7.10
CA THR A 147 28.90 3.14 6.30
C THR A 147 27.73 2.19 6.03
N ALA A 148 26.58 2.72 5.61
CA ALA A 148 25.38 1.90 5.46
C ALA A 148 25.52 0.86 4.33
N GLY A 149 25.31 -0.42 4.66
CA GLY A 149 25.36 -1.55 3.70
C GLY A 149 24.12 -1.69 2.81
N THR A 150 23.09 -0.86 3.01
CA THR A 150 21.87 -0.81 2.18
C THR A 150 22.17 -0.45 0.72
N TRP A 151 23.31 0.20 0.48
CA TRP A 151 23.67 0.73 -0.83
C TRP A 151 25.03 0.24 -1.27
N PRO A 152 25.29 0.19 -2.59
CA PRO A 152 26.57 -0.25 -3.11
C PRO A 152 27.69 0.67 -2.63
N ARG A 153 28.90 0.10 -2.60
CA ARG A 153 30.14 0.80 -2.21
C ARG A 153 30.24 1.14 -0.71
N ASP A 154 29.65 0.30 0.15
CA ASP A 154 29.75 0.39 1.61
C ASP A 154 31.17 0.13 2.14
N MET A 155 31.65 0.84 3.15
CA MET A 155 33.00 0.68 3.67
C MET A 155 32.98 0.48 5.18
N ALA A 156 34.02 -0.16 5.70
CA ALA A 156 34.31 -0.16 7.13
C ALA A 156 35.72 0.37 7.38
N LEU A 157 35.91 0.96 8.54
CA LEU A 157 37.15 1.59 8.96
C LEU A 157 37.46 1.11 10.37
N SER A 158 38.69 0.67 10.58
CA SER A 158 39.28 0.47 11.91
C SER A 158 40.42 1.47 12.05
N VAL A 159 40.50 2.16 13.18
CA VAL A 159 41.58 3.09 13.52
C VAL A 159 42.03 2.77 14.94
N SER A 160 43.32 2.66 15.16
CA SER A 160 43.94 2.48 16.48
C SER A 160 44.99 3.56 16.67
N PHE A 161 44.83 4.37 17.71
CA PHE A 161 45.69 5.50 18.01
C PHE A 161 46.46 5.27 19.30
N SER A 162 47.79 5.39 19.23
CA SER A 162 48.67 5.38 20.40
C SER A 162 49.04 6.81 20.80
N PRO A 163 48.58 7.31 21.97
CA PRO A 163 48.91 8.64 22.45
C PRO A 163 50.41 8.83 22.73
N LYS A 164 51.12 7.74 23.10
CA LYS A 164 52.54 7.77 23.45
C LYS A 164 53.43 8.21 22.28
N THR A 165 53.14 7.74 21.08
CA THR A 165 53.96 7.98 19.88
C THR A 165 53.30 8.90 18.85
N LEU A 166 52.07 9.34 19.12
CA LEU A 166 51.20 10.04 18.16
C LEU A 166 51.09 9.29 16.81
N THR A 167 51.04 7.97 16.90
CA THR A 167 50.94 7.06 15.75
C THR A 167 49.51 6.57 15.61
N THR A 168 48.97 6.69 14.40
CA THR A 168 47.66 6.17 14.02
C THR A 168 47.85 5.01 13.05
N TYR A 169 47.28 3.86 13.38
CA TYR A 169 47.15 2.72 12.49
C TYR A 169 45.71 2.63 12.01
N ALA A 170 45.49 2.41 10.72
CA ALA A 170 44.16 2.32 10.18
C ALA A 170 44.04 1.26 9.09
N VAL A 171 42.87 0.63 9.02
CA VAL A 171 42.50 -0.31 7.97
C VAL A 171 41.14 0.06 7.43
N VAL A 172 41.06 0.29 6.11
CA VAL A 172 39.82 0.56 5.38
C VAL A 172 39.44 -0.69 4.60
N TYR A 173 38.26 -1.21 4.85
CA TYR A 173 37.69 -2.40 4.24
C TYR A 173 36.69 -2.03 3.14
N GLY A 174 36.68 -2.78 2.04
CA GLY A 174 35.80 -2.53 0.90
C GLY A 174 36.17 -1.27 0.10
N CYS A 175 37.44 -0.87 0.12
CA CYS A 175 37.90 0.34 -0.52
C CYS A 175 38.02 0.15 -2.04
N ASP A 176 37.36 1.00 -2.82
CA ASP A 176 37.61 1.06 -4.27
C ASP A 176 38.76 2.02 -4.60
N LYS A 177 39.25 1.98 -5.84
CA LYS A 177 40.37 2.83 -6.26
C LYS A 177 40.09 4.32 -6.08
N LYS A 178 38.86 4.76 -6.38
CA LYS A 178 38.44 6.17 -6.22
C LYS A 178 38.46 6.60 -4.76
N ALA A 179 37.99 5.75 -3.86
CA ALA A 179 38.02 5.95 -2.41
C ALA A 179 39.45 6.03 -1.87
N ALA A 180 40.33 5.11 -2.29
CA ALA A 180 41.73 5.12 -1.88
C ALA A 180 42.47 6.38 -2.36
N ASP A 181 42.23 6.79 -3.61
CA ASP A 181 42.84 7.99 -4.19
C ASP A 181 42.32 9.27 -3.51
N PHE A 182 41.01 9.35 -3.22
CA PHE A 182 40.40 10.45 -2.46
C PHE A 182 41.02 10.59 -1.06
N LEU A 183 41.05 9.50 -0.29
CA LEU A 183 41.64 9.50 1.05
C LEU A 183 43.12 9.85 1.01
N THR A 184 43.88 9.28 0.06
CA THR A 184 45.30 9.60 -0.11
C THR A 184 45.50 11.09 -0.38
N SER A 185 44.74 11.68 -1.31
CA SER A 185 44.83 13.10 -1.66
C SER A 185 44.56 13.99 -0.45
N ARG A 186 43.44 13.75 0.26
CA ARG A 186 43.05 14.51 1.45
C ARG A 186 44.09 14.43 2.57
N LEU A 187 44.60 13.23 2.85
CA LEU A 187 45.60 13.03 3.89
C LEU A 187 46.94 13.72 3.55
N THR A 188 47.38 13.66 2.30
CA THR A 188 48.62 14.32 1.86
C THR A 188 48.53 15.84 1.84
N GLY A 189 47.34 16.41 1.64
CA GLY A 189 47.10 17.85 1.60
C GLY A 189 46.84 18.50 2.96
N THR A 190 47.01 17.78 4.08
CA THR A 190 46.80 18.36 5.40
C THR A 190 48.05 19.13 5.86
N ASP A 191 47.92 20.42 6.18
CA ASP A 191 49.05 21.28 6.58
C ASP A 191 49.44 21.15 8.06
N HIS A 192 48.57 20.57 8.89
CA HIS A 192 48.82 20.48 10.33
C HIS A 192 49.94 19.47 10.64
N PRO A 193 50.87 19.75 11.58
CA PRO A 193 52.03 18.88 11.86
C PRO A 193 51.67 17.52 12.48
N VAL A 194 50.46 17.37 13.01
CA VAL A 194 49.97 16.15 13.69
C VAL A 194 48.70 15.63 13.04
N PHE A 195 48.59 14.30 12.90
CA PHE A 195 47.36 13.63 12.47
C PHE A 195 46.45 13.36 13.67
N HIS A 196 45.27 13.98 13.68
CA HIS A 196 44.27 13.71 14.70
C HIS A 196 43.58 12.37 14.44
N PRO A 197 43.33 11.52 15.45
CA PRO A 197 42.80 10.18 15.21
C PRO A 197 41.36 10.17 14.68
N MET A 198 40.55 11.20 14.98
CA MET A 198 39.22 11.41 14.39
C MET A 198 39.24 11.90 12.94
N LEU A 199 40.40 12.18 12.34
CA LEU A 199 40.50 12.62 10.95
C LEU A 199 39.92 11.58 9.98
N LEU A 200 40.26 10.30 10.16
CA LEU A 200 39.77 9.23 9.28
C LEU A 200 38.26 8.96 9.44
N PRO A 201 37.70 8.84 10.66
CA PRO A 201 36.24 8.80 10.85
C PRO A 201 35.51 9.98 10.18
N THR A 202 36.07 11.19 10.26
CA THR A 202 35.47 12.38 9.65
C THR A 202 35.54 12.36 8.13
N LEU A 203 36.68 11.96 7.55
CA LEU A 203 36.80 11.76 6.10
C LEU A 203 35.83 10.67 5.59
N LEU A 204 35.62 9.61 6.38
CA LEU A 204 34.61 8.60 6.04
C LEU A 204 33.19 9.20 6.07
N ALA A 205 32.90 10.13 6.98
CA ALA A 205 31.63 10.85 7.02
C ALA A 205 31.42 11.76 5.80
N ASP A 206 32.45 12.48 5.36
CA ASP A 206 32.41 13.26 4.11
C ASP A 206 32.12 12.35 2.90
N MET A 207 32.75 11.19 2.82
CA MET A 207 32.52 10.24 1.73
C MET A 207 31.10 9.65 1.74
N GLU A 208 30.59 9.30 2.92
CA GLU A 208 29.23 8.77 3.06
C GLU A 208 28.17 9.82 2.69
N ARG A 209 28.41 11.08 3.07
CA ARG A 209 27.62 12.24 2.65
C ARG A 209 27.55 12.35 1.13
N GLU A 210 28.70 12.29 0.45
CA GLU A 210 28.74 12.40 -1.01
C GLU A 210 27.97 11.24 -1.68
N ARG A 211 28.06 10.04 -1.11
CA ARG A 211 27.34 8.85 -1.57
C ARG A 211 25.82 9.01 -1.39
N GLN A 212 25.35 9.41 -0.22
CA GLN A 212 23.91 9.55 0.07
C GLN A 212 23.27 10.72 -0.67
N VAL A 213 23.96 11.86 -0.79
CA VAL A 213 23.46 13.01 -1.56
C VAL A 213 23.35 12.68 -3.05
N SER A 214 24.25 11.85 -3.59
CA SER A 214 24.13 11.37 -4.97
C SER A 214 22.87 10.52 -5.19
N LEU A 215 22.44 9.77 -4.18
CA LEU A 215 21.20 8.97 -4.24
C LEU A 215 19.97 9.85 -4.11
N LEU A 216 20.00 10.84 -3.21
CA LEU A 216 18.94 11.83 -3.06
C LEU A 216 18.68 12.53 -4.40
N ARG A 217 19.71 13.13 -5.00
CA ARG A 217 19.58 13.83 -6.29
C ARG A 217 19.03 12.96 -7.41
N LYS A 218 19.43 11.69 -7.48
CA LYS A 218 18.92 10.74 -8.47
C LYS A 218 17.42 10.50 -8.30
N ASN A 219 16.95 10.31 -7.07
CA ASN A 219 15.55 10.02 -6.81
C ASN A 219 14.69 11.29 -6.90
N SER A 220 15.20 12.45 -6.49
CA SER A 220 14.55 13.75 -6.74
C SER A 220 14.35 13.99 -8.25
N ALA A 221 15.39 13.79 -9.07
CA ALA A 221 15.28 13.97 -10.52
C ALA A 221 14.26 13.00 -11.16
N LYS A 222 14.18 11.75 -10.69
CA LYS A 222 13.14 10.81 -11.12
C LYS A 222 11.73 11.29 -10.73
N MET A 223 11.58 11.89 -9.55
CA MET A 223 10.30 12.44 -9.11
C MET A 223 9.88 13.63 -9.96
N ASP A 224 10.80 14.54 -10.28
CA ASP A 224 10.53 15.68 -11.16
C ASP A 224 10.06 15.22 -12.55
N GLN A 225 10.70 14.19 -13.11
CA GLN A 225 10.28 13.59 -14.38
C GLN A 225 8.87 13.02 -14.30
N LEU A 226 8.57 12.26 -13.25
CA LEU A 226 7.25 11.67 -13.06
C LEU A 226 6.15 12.74 -12.85
N ALA A 227 6.47 13.83 -12.16
CA ALA A 227 5.54 14.94 -11.98
C ALA A 227 5.19 15.62 -13.31
N VAL A 228 6.18 15.79 -14.19
CA VAL A 228 5.97 16.31 -15.55
C VAL A 228 5.11 15.34 -16.35
N ASP A 229 5.41 14.05 -16.34
CA ASP A 229 4.65 13.04 -17.08
C ASP A 229 3.18 12.97 -16.62
N LEU A 230 2.92 13.04 -15.31
CA LEU A 230 1.57 13.10 -14.76
C LEU A 230 0.80 14.36 -15.17
N THR A 231 1.51 15.48 -15.34
CA THR A 231 0.90 16.75 -15.76
C THR A 231 0.60 16.75 -17.26
N ILE A 232 1.49 16.18 -18.07
CA ILE A 232 1.35 16.11 -19.52
C ILE A 232 0.29 15.06 -19.92
N ASN A 233 0.30 13.87 -19.32
CA ASN A 233 -0.63 12.79 -19.66
C ASN A 233 -2.08 13.09 -19.23
N LYS A 234 -2.30 13.97 -18.25
CA LYS A 234 -3.64 14.51 -17.98
C LYS A 234 -4.21 15.35 -19.13
N GLY A 235 -3.39 15.77 -20.09
CA GLY A 235 -3.80 16.55 -21.26
C GLY A 235 -4.16 15.73 -22.51
N LEU A 236 -3.81 14.43 -22.56
CA LEU A 236 -4.00 13.56 -23.74
C LEU A 236 -4.53 12.18 -23.31
N GLU A 237 -5.86 12.06 -23.26
CA GLU A 237 -6.74 10.87 -23.37
C GLU A 237 -6.44 9.53 -22.64
N THR A 238 -7.55 8.93 -22.16
CA THR A 238 -7.80 7.57 -21.65
C THR A 238 -6.61 6.67 -21.29
N PRO A 239 -6.30 6.46 -19.99
CA PRO A 239 -5.26 5.52 -19.59
C PRO A 239 -5.70 4.07 -19.85
N GLU A 240 -4.91 3.34 -20.65
CA GLU A 240 -5.02 1.88 -20.73
C GLU A 240 -4.70 1.27 -19.35
N SER A 241 -5.51 0.31 -18.88
CA SER A 241 -5.40 -0.31 -17.54
C SER A 241 -4.00 -0.84 -17.18
N GLY A 242 -3.17 -1.20 -18.17
CA GLY A 242 -1.78 -1.62 -17.96
C GLY A 242 -0.83 -0.49 -17.57
N SER A 243 -1.06 0.74 -18.05
CA SER A 243 -0.20 1.90 -17.80
C SER A 243 -0.27 2.39 -16.34
N GLN A 244 -1.48 2.39 -15.76
CA GLN A 244 -1.74 2.83 -14.39
C GLN A 244 -1.13 1.89 -13.35
N LEU A 245 -1.13 0.58 -13.62
CA LEU A 245 -0.56 -0.43 -12.73
C LEU A 245 0.98 -0.38 -12.69
N VAL A 246 1.60 -0.08 -13.84
CA VAL A 246 3.05 0.17 -13.94
C VAL A 246 3.44 1.46 -13.19
N GLN A 247 2.67 2.53 -13.39
CA GLN A 247 2.94 3.83 -12.74
C GLN A 247 2.79 3.77 -11.21
N ASN A 248 1.79 3.03 -10.70
CA ASN A 248 1.62 2.81 -9.27
C ASN A 248 2.77 2.00 -8.66
N LYS A 249 3.31 1.02 -9.40
CA LYS A 249 4.47 0.25 -8.94
C LYS A 249 5.72 1.15 -8.83
N GLU A 250 5.98 2.00 -9.81
CA GLU A 250 7.12 2.93 -9.81
C GLU A 250 7.03 3.96 -8.66
N LEU A 251 5.83 4.49 -8.38
CA LEU A 251 5.58 5.38 -7.25
C LEU A 251 5.89 4.72 -5.90
N VAL A 252 5.47 3.46 -5.73
CA VAL A 252 5.74 2.69 -4.51
C VAL A 252 7.24 2.42 -4.33
N GLU A 253 7.94 2.00 -5.38
CA GLU A 253 9.38 1.75 -5.36
C GLU A 253 10.16 3.04 -5.02
N MET A 254 9.80 4.17 -5.63
CA MET A 254 10.42 5.46 -5.35
C MET A 254 10.18 5.93 -3.92
N TRP A 255 8.95 5.77 -3.41
CA TRP A 255 8.60 6.10 -2.04
C TRP A 255 9.39 5.25 -1.04
N GLN A 256 9.53 3.96 -1.32
CA GLN A 256 10.30 3.03 -0.50
C GLN A 256 11.80 3.41 -0.49
N ASP A 257 12.39 3.70 -1.64
CA ASP A 257 13.78 4.14 -1.76
C ASP A 257 14.05 5.45 -1.01
N MET A 258 13.17 6.45 -1.15
CA MET A 258 13.28 7.72 -0.41
C MET A 258 13.12 7.54 1.09
N SER A 259 12.19 6.69 1.52
CA SER A 259 12.00 6.37 2.94
C SER A 259 13.24 5.67 3.52
N TYR A 260 13.86 4.73 2.79
CA TYR A 260 15.11 4.12 3.22
C TYR A 260 16.27 5.11 3.28
N LEU A 261 16.36 6.03 2.32
CA LEU A 261 17.38 7.08 2.32
C LEU A 261 17.22 8.02 3.51
N GLN A 262 16.01 8.52 3.77
CA GLN A 262 15.72 9.37 4.92
C GLN A 262 16.12 8.70 6.24
N ASN A 263 15.76 7.42 6.41
CA ASN A 263 16.15 6.64 7.58
C ASN A 263 17.68 6.48 7.69
N GLY A 264 18.37 6.25 6.57
CA GLY A 264 19.83 6.14 6.57
C GLY A 264 20.53 7.47 6.89
N LEU A 265 19.99 8.61 6.42
CA LEU A 265 20.48 9.94 6.77
C LEU A 265 20.36 10.18 8.28
N HIS A 266 19.18 9.94 8.87
CA HIS A 266 18.99 10.03 10.32
C HIS A 266 19.95 9.13 11.12
N ASN A 267 20.13 7.89 10.66
CA ASN A 267 21.03 6.96 11.34
C ASN A 267 22.48 7.43 11.30
N TRP A 268 22.93 8.01 10.18
CA TRP A 268 24.28 8.53 10.03
C TRP A 268 24.49 9.83 10.80
N GLN A 269 23.53 10.76 10.76
CA GLN A 269 23.52 11.96 11.59
C GLN A 269 23.70 11.61 13.08
N ARG A 270 22.98 10.59 13.57
CA ARG A 270 23.17 10.07 14.93
C ARG A 270 24.58 9.53 15.19
N GLN A 271 25.24 8.92 14.20
CA GLN A 271 26.64 8.49 14.36
C GLN A 271 27.60 9.69 14.41
N MET A 272 27.37 10.72 13.59
CA MET A 272 28.18 11.94 13.60
C MET A 272 28.03 12.70 14.93
N GLN A 273 26.82 12.75 15.50
CA GLN A 273 26.59 13.28 16.85
C GLN A 273 27.38 12.50 17.92
N ARG A 274 27.46 11.17 17.80
CA ARG A 274 28.32 10.36 18.70
C ARG A 274 29.80 10.67 18.52
N MET A 275 30.25 10.90 17.29
CA MET A 275 31.62 11.35 17.02
C MET A 275 31.93 12.70 17.69
N MET A 276 30.98 13.64 17.67
CA MET A 276 31.12 14.92 18.38
C MET A 276 31.17 14.75 19.90
N ILE A 277 30.25 13.97 20.47
CA ILE A 277 30.25 13.67 21.91
C ILE A 277 31.58 13.03 22.32
N HIS A 278 32.12 12.16 21.48
CA HIS A 278 33.44 11.57 21.72
C HIS A 278 34.56 12.61 21.66
N LEU A 279 34.58 13.53 20.68
CA LEU A 279 35.59 14.58 20.60
C LEU A 279 35.64 15.46 21.86
N ASP A 280 34.47 15.82 22.39
CA ASP A 280 34.36 16.57 23.64
C ASP A 280 34.91 15.77 24.84
N ARG A 281 34.55 14.49 24.95
CA ARG A 281 35.00 13.59 26.02
C ARG A 281 36.47 13.18 25.93
N ALA A 282 37.00 13.00 24.72
CA ALA A 282 38.35 12.52 24.47
C ALA A 282 39.40 13.49 25.03
N SER A 283 39.07 14.79 25.06
CA SER A 283 39.88 15.81 25.75
C SER A 283 40.15 15.48 27.22
N ASN A 284 39.27 14.71 27.86
CA ASN A 284 39.37 14.27 29.25
C ASN A 284 39.96 12.86 29.39
N VAL A 285 39.65 11.94 28.46
CA VAL A 285 40.15 10.53 28.49
C VAL A 285 41.62 10.44 28.14
N MET A 286 42.12 11.34 27.28
CA MET A 286 43.54 11.36 26.90
C MET A 286 44.45 12.05 27.93
N LYS A 287 43.91 12.56 29.06
CA LYS A 287 44.72 13.14 30.13
C LYS A 287 45.49 12.02 30.86
N PRO A 288 46.82 12.07 30.93
CA PRO A 288 47.60 11.04 31.63
C PRO A 288 47.25 11.02 33.12
N ASP A 289 47.30 9.83 33.73
CA ASP A 289 47.05 9.65 35.17
C ASP A 289 47.97 10.56 35.99
N THR A 290 47.38 11.20 37.01
CA THR A 290 47.96 12.23 37.88
C THR A 290 49.14 11.73 38.75
N ILE A 291 49.48 10.45 38.69
CA ILE A 291 50.50 9.80 39.53
C ILE A 291 51.90 9.90 38.90
N CYS A 292 52.03 10.08 37.58
CA CYS A 292 53.32 10.30 36.91
C CYS A 292 53.18 11.31 35.75
N TYR A 293 53.43 12.59 36.04
CA TYR A 293 53.37 13.68 35.06
C TYR A 293 54.47 13.57 34.00
N ASN A 294 54.18 12.94 32.86
CA ASN A 294 55.04 13.03 31.66
C ASN A 294 54.69 14.31 30.87
N VAL A 295 55.41 15.39 31.15
CA VAL A 295 55.20 16.73 30.55
C VAL A 295 55.30 16.70 29.02
N ASP A 296 56.19 15.89 28.45
CA ASP A 296 56.40 15.82 27.00
C ASP A 296 55.26 15.09 26.28
N ALA A 297 54.71 14.04 26.90
CA ALA A 297 53.52 13.37 26.40
C ALA A 297 52.30 14.32 26.39
N GLN A 298 52.12 15.11 27.45
CA GLN A 298 51.04 16.08 27.54
C GLN A 298 51.17 17.21 26.51
N ARG A 299 52.36 17.78 26.36
CA ARG A 299 52.65 18.79 25.32
C ARG A 299 52.42 18.25 23.91
N SER A 300 52.74 16.98 23.67
CA SER A 300 52.51 16.34 22.37
C SER A 300 51.02 16.15 22.09
N LEU A 301 50.24 15.80 23.10
CA LEU A 301 48.79 15.66 23.01
C LEU A 301 48.08 17.01 22.84
N GLU A 302 48.57 18.09 23.46
CA GLU A 302 48.02 19.45 23.29
C GLU A 302 48.03 19.89 21.81
N LYS A 303 48.95 19.38 20.99
CA LYS A 303 48.98 19.63 19.54
C LYS A 303 47.76 19.07 18.81
N LEU A 304 46.99 18.17 19.42
CA LEU A 304 45.73 17.65 18.86
C LEU A 304 44.55 18.60 19.02
N THR A 305 44.65 19.61 19.89
CA THR A 305 43.54 20.52 20.21
C THR A 305 43.05 21.29 18.99
N MET A 306 43.96 21.89 18.22
CA MET A 306 43.59 22.67 17.02
C MET A 306 43.03 21.82 15.87
N PRO A 307 43.60 20.65 15.54
CA PRO A 307 42.96 19.71 14.62
C PRO A 307 41.60 19.22 15.12
N GLY A 308 41.48 18.95 16.43
CA GLY A 308 40.25 18.49 17.06
C GLY A 308 39.12 19.50 16.90
N SER A 309 39.37 20.78 17.16
CA SER A 309 38.37 21.85 17.00
C SER A 309 37.94 22.04 15.54
N ARG A 310 38.87 21.93 14.59
CA ARG A 310 38.55 21.94 13.14
C ARG A 310 37.68 20.76 12.73
N ILE A 311 37.99 19.57 13.24
CA ILE A 311 37.20 18.36 12.98
C ILE A 311 35.80 18.49 13.59
N GLN A 312 35.70 18.99 14.82
CA GLN A 312 34.42 19.24 15.47
C GLN A 312 33.56 20.18 14.63
N LYS A 313 34.11 21.33 14.21
CA LYS A 313 33.39 22.28 13.35
C LYS A 313 32.93 21.63 12.04
N ARG A 314 33.76 20.79 11.41
CA ARG A 314 33.35 20.09 10.18
C ARG A 314 32.23 19.08 10.43
N LEU A 315 32.23 18.39 11.56
CA LEU A 315 31.13 17.48 11.93
C LEU A 315 29.83 18.24 12.21
N GLU A 316 29.90 19.43 12.83
CA GLU A 316 28.76 20.33 13.01
C GLU A 316 28.18 20.74 11.65
N GLU A 317 29.01 21.23 10.74
CA GLU A 317 28.59 21.57 9.36
C GLU A 317 27.96 20.38 8.64
N LEU A 318 28.54 19.17 8.77
CA LEU A 318 27.97 17.97 8.18
C LEU A 318 26.60 17.60 8.78
N ILE A 319 26.39 17.80 10.07
CA ILE A 319 25.10 17.53 10.71
C ILE A 319 24.03 18.50 10.21
N ASP A 320 24.38 19.78 10.09
CA ASP A 320 23.48 20.82 9.56
C ASP A 320 23.11 20.53 8.08
N GLU A 321 24.08 20.12 7.26
CA GLU A 321 23.84 19.67 5.88
C GLU A 321 22.87 18.47 5.83
N TYR A 322 22.96 17.55 6.79
CA TYR A 322 22.06 16.39 6.85
C TYR A 322 20.63 16.78 7.26
N ASP A 323 20.45 17.76 8.14
CA ASP A 323 19.12 18.27 8.50
C ASP A 323 18.40 18.90 7.31
N GLU A 324 19.13 19.55 6.40
CA GLU A 324 18.59 20.00 5.11
C GLU A 324 18.17 18.80 4.24
N HIS A 325 19.08 17.85 4.01
CA HIS A 325 18.79 16.70 3.14
C HIS A 325 17.68 15.77 3.69
N ILE A 326 17.52 15.68 5.01
CA ILE A 326 16.43 14.96 5.65
C ILE A 326 15.07 15.63 5.35
N ARG A 327 15.02 16.97 5.38
CA ARG A 327 13.82 17.74 5.02
C ARG A 327 13.49 17.61 3.54
N ASP A 328 14.50 17.59 2.67
CA ASP A 328 14.31 17.33 1.24
C ASP A 328 13.67 15.95 1.02
N CYS A 329 14.20 14.91 1.66
CA CYS A 329 13.64 13.57 1.60
C CYS A 329 12.19 13.53 2.12
N ALA A 330 11.89 14.24 3.21
CA ALA A 330 10.54 14.31 3.77
C ALA A 330 9.55 14.90 2.77
N THR A 331 9.93 16.02 2.13
CA THR A 331 9.11 16.72 1.15
C THR A 331 8.77 15.82 -0.04
N VAL A 332 9.77 15.13 -0.59
CA VAL A 332 9.57 14.16 -1.69
C VAL A 332 8.66 13.00 -1.25
N THR A 333 8.89 12.47 -0.05
CA THR A 333 8.12 11.34 0.49
C THR A 333 6.65 11.71 0.73
N GLU A 334 6.37 12.91 1.22
CA GLU A 334 5.02 13.44 1.40
C GLU A 334 4.33 13.71 0.07
N GLY A 335 5.04 14.27 -0.92
CA GLY A 335 4.53 14.45 -2.29
C GLY A 335 4.13 13.12 -2.94
N LEU A 336 4.96 12.08 -2.81
CA LEU A 336 4.66 10.74 -3.33
C LEU A 336 3.44 10.11 -2.64
N LYS A 337 3.30 10.26 -1.32
CA LYS A 337 2.10 9.81 -0.59
C LYS A 337 0.84 10.51 -1.10
N LEU A 338 0.91 11.82 -1.33
CA LEU A 338 -0.21 12.58 -1.85
C LEU A 338 -0.59 12.09 -3.26
N ALA A 339 0.38 11.95 -4.16
CA ALA A 339 0.16 11.46 -5.53
C ALA A 339 -0.55 10.09 -5.54
N MET A 340 -0.05 9.13 -4.75
CA MET A 340 -0.65 7.80 -4.61
C MET A 340 -2.08 7.86 -4.03
N SER A 341 -2.32 8.75 -3.07
CA SER A 341 -3.66 8.94 -2.49
C SER A 341 -4.65 9.58 -3.47
N MET A 342 -4.18 10.46 -4.36
CA MET A 342 -5.04 11.07 -5.38
C MET A 342 -5.48 10.04 -6.41
N ASP A 343 -4.57 9.17 -6.88
CA ASP A 343 -4.91 8.08 -7.82
C ASP A 343 -5.91 7.08 -7.21
N THR A 344 -5.74 6.75 -5.93
CA THR A 344 -6.71 5.91 -5.21
C THR A 344 -8.08 6.59 -5.07
N ARG A 345 -8.12 7.92 -4.93
CA ARG A 345 -9.39 8.66 -4.83
C ARG A 345 -10.11 8.75 -6.17
N THR A 346 -9.40 8.99 -7.26
CA THR A 346 -9.99 9.09 -8.61
C THR A 346 -10.63 7.76 -9.02
N THR A 347 -9.93 6.64 -8.82
CA THR A 347 -10.45 5.30 -9.12
C THR A 347 -11.71 4.97 -8.30
N ASN A 348 -11.70 5.26 -6.99
CA ASN A 348 -12.89 5.09 -6.15
C ASN A 348 -14.07 5.98 -6.58
N GLN A 349 -13.79 7.20 -7.06
CA GLN A 349 -14.82 8.11 -7.54
C GLN A 349 -15.42 7.65 -8.87
N GLU A 350 -14.61 7.10 -9.78
CA GLU A 350 -15.07 6.50 -11.03
C GLU A 350 -15.97 5.28 -10.76
N ILE A 351 -15.56 4.39 -9.85
CA ILE A 351 -16.37 3.23 -9.44
C ILE A 351 -17.72 3.70 -8.84
N ALA A 352 -17.70 4.73 -7.99
CA ALA A 352 -18.93 5.29 -7.44
C ALA A 352 -19.85 5.83 -8.55
N HIS A 353 -19.32 6.50 -9.55
CA HIS A 353 -20.11 7.01 -10.68
C HIS A 353 -20.72 5.86 -11.52
N SER A 354 -19.92 4.84 -11.86
CA SER A 354 -20.42 3.66 -12.58
C SER A 354 -21.51 2.93 -11.78
N SER A 355 -21.38 2.85 -10.45
CA SER A 355 -22.41 2.23 -9.61
C SER A 355 -23.75 2.99 -9.60
N LEU A 356 -23.71 4.32 -9.71
CA LEU A 356 -24.91 5.15 -9.82
C LEU A 356 -25.60 4.95 -11.17
N GLU A 357 -24.84 4.81 -12.24
CA GLU A 357 -25.37 4.53 -13.57
C GLU A 357 -26.05 3.16 -13.64
N VAL A 358 -25.40 2.12 -13.09
CA VAL A 358 -25.99 0.78 -12.96
C VAL A 358 -27.28 0.82 -12.14
N SER A 359 -27.29 1.55 -11.02
CA SER A 359 -28.48 1.69 -10.18
C SER A 359 -29.64 2.39 -10.91
N ARG A 360 -29.34 3.39 -11.77
CA ARG A 360 -30.33 4.10 -12.59
C ARG A 360 -30.94 3.20 -13.67
N LEU A 361 -30.13 2.36 -14.31
CA LEU A 361 -30.60 1.38 -15.27
C LEU A 361 -31.49 0.31 -14.60
N ALA A 362 -31.08 -0.17 -13.41
CA ALA A 362 -31.87 -1.12 -12.63
C ALA A 362 -33.25 -0.57 -12.18
N GLN A 363 -33.37 0.74 -11.89
CA GLN A 363 -34.66 1.36 -11.59
C GLN A 363 -35.65 1.27 -12.76
N ASN A 364 -35.16 1.45 -13.99
CA ASN A 364 -35.98 1.32 -15.18
C ASN A 364 -36.38 -0.14 -15.44
N ASP A 365 -35.49 -1.10 -15.18
CA ASP A 365 -35.80 -2.53 -15.29
C ASP A 365 -36.89 -2.98 -14.29
N GLY A 366 -36.99 -2.34 -13.13
CA GLY A 366 -38.08 -2.58 -12.17
C GLY A 366 -39.49 -2.30 -12.73
N SER A 367 -39.61 -1.47 -13.76
CA SER A 367 -40.89 -1.21 -14.46
C SER A 367 -41.28 -2.33 -15.43
N LEU A 368 -40.29 -2.91 -16.10
CA LEU A 368 -40.46 -4.05 -17.01
C LEU A 368 -40.82 -5.32 -16.24
N MET A 369 -40.19 -5.54 -15.08
CA MET A 369 -40.48 -6.70 -14.23
C MET A 369 -41.93 -6.71 -13.74
N LYS A 370 -42.50 -5.53 -13.43
CA LYS A 370 -43.92 -5.38 -13.05
C LYS A 370 -44.89 -5.64 -14.20
N LEU A 371 -44.53 -5.24 -15.42
CA LEU A 371 -45.37 -5.43 -16.61
C LEU A 371 -45.53 -6.93 -16.95
N ILE A 372 -44.44 -7.69 -16.92
CA ILE A 372 -44.45 -9.13 -17.25
C ILE A 372 -45.28 -9.91 -16.21
N ALA A 373 -45.13 -9.60 -14.92
CA ALA A 373 -45.93 -10.19 -13.85
C ALA A 373 -47.43 -9.89 -14.02
N PHE A 374 -47.79 -8.65 -14.37
CA PHE A 374 -49.19 -8.28 -14.60
C PHE A 374 -49.80 -8.99 -15.82
N VAL A 375 -49.04 -9.12 -16.92
CA VAL A 375 -49.49 -9.82 -18.13
C VAL A 375 -49.69 -11.31 -17.84
N THR A 376 -48.77 -11.95 -17.13
CA THR A 376 -48.89 -13.38 -16.78
C THR A 376 -50.08 -13.65 -15.85
N MET A 377 -50.31 -12.79 -14.85
CA MET A 377 -51.44 -12.85 -13.91
C MET A 377 -52.81 -12.76 -14.61
N PHE A 378 -52.90 -12.04 -15.73
CA PHE A 378 -54.11 -11.99 -16.55
C PHE A 378 -54.23 -13.16 -17.53
N PHE A 379 -53.11 -13.65 -18.07
CA PHE A 379 -53.11 -14.67 -19.12
C PHE A 379 -53.29 -16.09 -18.57
N LEU A 380 -52.74 -16.39 -17.39
CA LEU A 380 -52.75 -17.73 -16.78
C LEU A 380 -54.16 -18.28 -16.51
N PRO A 381 -55.12 -17.49 -15.99
CA PRO A 381 -56.48 -17.98 -15.77
C PRO A 381 -57.22 -18.30 -17.08
N ALA A 382 -57.00 -17.47 -18.11
CA ALA A 382 -57.62 -17.65 -19.43
C ALA A 382 -57.06 -18.87 -20.17
N THR A 383 -55.75 -19.12 -20.08
CA THR A 383 -55.14 -20.33 -20.67
C THR A 383 -55.58 -21.58 -19.91
N PHE A 384 -55.66 -21.54 -18.59
CA PHE A 384 -56.15 -22.67 -17.79
C PHE A 384 -57.58 -23.07 -18.15
N THR A 385 -58.52 -22.11 -18.24
CA THR A 385 -59.91 -22.40 -18.63
C THR A 385 -60.01 -22.92 -20.06
N SER A 386 -59.24 -22.37 -20.99
CA SER A 386 -59.18 -22.88 -22.37
C SER A 386 -58.76 -24.35 -22.42
N THR A 387 -57.75 -24.72 -21.63
CA THR A 387 -57.27 -26.11 -21.55
C THR A 387 -58.29 -27.03 -20.90
N PHE A 388 -58.97 -26.57 -19.84
CA PHE A 388 -60.03 -27.32 -19.15
C PHE A 388 -61.23 -27.62 -20.05
N PHE A 389 -61.68 -26.64 -20.86
CA PHE A 389 -62.77 -26.83 -21.83
C PHE A 389 -62.33 -27.56 -23.11
N SER A 390 -61.02 -27.72 -23.33
CA SER A 390 -60.46 -28.50 -24.45
C SER A 390 -60.27 -29.98 -24.14
N MET A 391 -60.48 -30.41 -22.88
CA MET A 391 -60.55 -31.84 -22.57
C MET A 391 -61.86 -32.39 -23.16
N ASP A 392 -61.81 -33.53 -23.86
CA ASP A 392 -62.92 -34.20 -24.58
C ASP A 392 -64.13 -34.61 -23.69
N PHE A 393 -64.23 -34.07 -22.47
CA PHE A 393 -65.25 -34.37 -21.49
C PHE A 393 -66.61 -33.71 -21.79
N PHE A 394 -66.66 -32.68 -22.65
CA PHE A 394 -67.88 -31.99 -23.06
C PHE A 394 -68.29 -32.34 -24.50
N ASP A 395 -68.86 -33.53 -24.70
CA ASP A 395 -69.38 -33.97 -26.00
C ASP A 395 -70.77 -33.31 -26.24
N TRP A 396 -70.76 -32.10 -26.80
CA TRP A 396 -71.98 -31.34 -27.08
C TRP A 396 -72.76 -31.98 -28.25
N PRO A 397 -74.09 -32.21 -28.12
CA PRO A 397 -74.85 -32.93 -29.13
C PRO A 397 -74.84 -32.21 -30.49
N LYS A 398 -74.45 -32.95 -31.53
CA LYS A 398 -74.43 -32.48 -32.93
C LYS A 398 -75.84 -32.24 -33.45
N ALA A 399 -76.21 -30.99 -33.77
CA ALA A 399 -77.07 -30.69 -34.91
C ALA A 399 -77.12 -29.19 -35.30
N THR A 400 -76.74 -28.96 -36.57
CA THR A 400 -77.29 -28.01 -37.56
C THR A 400 -77.05 -26.49 -37.42
N ASP A 401 -76.14 -26.00 -38.27
CA ASP A 401 -76.22 -24.76 -39.07
C ASP A 401 -76.54 -23.42 -38.39
N THR A 402 -76.08 -23.21 -37.16
CA THR A 402 -75.85 -21.86 -36.65
C THR A 402 -74.49 -21.77 -35.96
N LEU A 403 -73.68 -20.82 -36.44
CA LEU A 403 -72.36 -20.49 -35.91
C LEU A 403 -72.42 -20.23 -34.40
N ALA A 404 -71.47 -20.84 -33.68
CA ALA A 404 -71.21 -20.64 -32.26
C ALA A 404 -72.30 -21.17 -31.31
N THR A 405 -71.99 -22.29 -30.66
CA THR A 405 -72.65 -22.78 -29.46
C THR A 405 -72.95 -21.65 -28.49
N GLY A 406 -74.23 -21.45 -28.13
CA GLY A 406 -74.71 -20.42 -27.20
C GLY A 406 -74.18 -20.54 -25.76
N TYR A 407 -73.19 -21.40 -25.51
CA TYR A 407 -72.50 -21.63 -24.24
C TYR A 407 -71.09 -21.03 -24.19
N ILE A 408 -70.60 -20.39 -25.26
CA ILE A 408 -69.28 -19.75 -25.27
C ILE A 408 -69.14 -18.64 -24.22
N TRP A 409 -70.26 -18.03 -23.80
CA TRP A 409 -70.29 -17.03 -22.73
C TRP A 409 -69.84 -17.62 -21.37
N ILE A 410 -70.03 -18.92 -21.14
CA ILE A 410 -69.62 -19.60 -19.90
C ILE A 410 -68.09 -19.56 -19.77
N TYR A 411 -67.35 -19.76 -20.87
CA TYR A 411 -65.89 -19.61 -20.87
C TYR A 411 -65.47 -18.19 -20.42
N PHE A 412 -66.09 -17.16 -20.99
CA PHE A 412 -65.76 -15.77 -20.65
C PHE A 412 -66.10 -15.42 -19.21
N VAL A 413 -67.24 -15.91 -18.69
CA VAL A 413 -67.64 -15.67 -17.30
C VAL A 413 -66.72 -16.38 -16.32
N VAL A 414 -66.40 -17.66 -16.56
CA VAL A 414 -65.50 -18.43 -15.70
C VAL A 414 -64.08 -17.86 -15.74
N ALA A 415 -63.58 -17.51 -16.93
CA ALA A 415 -62.27 -16.88 -17.08
C ALA A 415 -62.19 -15.52 -16.37
N ALA A 416 -63.23 -14.68 -16.49
CA ALA A 416 -63.30 -13.37 -15.83
C ALA A 416 -63.37 -13.47 -14.30
N VAL A 417 -64.14 -14.43 -13.77
CA VAL A 417 -64.21 -14.69 -12.32
C VAL A 417 -62.86 -15.18 -11.81
N LEU A 418 -62.21 -16.11 -12.51
CA LEU A 418 -60.87 -16.57 -12.13
C LEU A 418 -59.81 -15.47 -12.24
N THR A 419 -59.87 -14.61 -13.26
CA THR A 419 -58.96 -13.46 -13.34
C THR A 419 -59.20 -12.46 -12.20
N LEU A 420 -60.45 -12.22 -11.80
CA LEU A 420 -60.75 -11.37 -10.64
C LEU A 420 -60.24 -11.99 -9.32
N ILE A 421 -60.37 -13.30 -9.16
CA ILE A 421 -59.84 -14.01 -7.98
C ILE A 421 -58.31 -13.97 -7.97
N THR A 422 -57.66 -14.14 -9.11
CA THR A 422 -56.19 -14.06 -9.16
C THR A 422 -55.70 -12.64 -9.00
N VAL A 423 -56.40 -11.65 -9.57
CA VAL A 423 -56.15 -10.18 -9.48
C VAL A 423 -56.87 -9.60 -8.27
N ASP A 424 -56.74 -10.26 -7.13
CA ASP A 424 -57.17 -9.67 -5.87
C ASP A 424 -56.41 -8.35 -5.69
N LYS A 425 -57.20 -7.26 -5.64
CA LYS A 425 -56.70 -5.88 -5.59
C LYS A 425 -56.17 -5.53 -4.21
N ASP A 426 -56.56 -6.32 -3.23
CA ASP A 426 -56.18 -6.19 -1.86
C ASP A 426 -54.99 -7.12 -1.58
N TRP A 427 -54.00 -6.61 -0.86
CA TRP A 427 -52.85 -7.37 -0.35
C TRP A 427 -53.27 -8.45 0.67
N ALA A 428 -54.54 -8.87 0.66
CA ALA A 428 -55.20 -9.80 1.56
C ALA A 428 -54.82 -11.27 1.33
N SER A 429 -53.82 -11.55 0.50
CA SER A 429 -53.31 -12.91 0.35
C SER A 429 -52.65 -13.36 1.67
N PRO A 430 -52.84 -14.62 2.10
CA PRO A 430 -52.21 -15.15 3.32
C PRO A 430 -50.66 -15.17 3.23
N GLU A 431 -50.10 -14.98 2.04
CA GLU A 431 -48.66 -14.89 1.75
C GLU A 431 -48.11 -13.46 1.95
N CYS A 432 -48.98 -12.44 2.04
CA CYS A 432 -48.58 -11.06 2.30
C CYS A 432 -48.57 -10.78 3.80
N PRO A 433 -47.42 -10.39 4.39
CA PRO A 433 -47.36 -9.98 5.79
C PRO A 433 -48.05 -8.62 5.96
N LEU A 434 -49.33 -8.65 6.33
CA LEU A 434 -50.21 -7.49 6.56
C LEU A 434 -49.88 -6.76 7.87
N TYR A 435 -48.62 -6.34 8.05
CA TYR A 435 -48.17 -5.61 9.23
C TYR A 435 -48.19 -4.09 8.97
N CYS A 436 -48.62 -3.30 9.98
CA CYS A 436 -48.50 -1.84 10.01
C CYS A 436 -49.21 -1.05 8.89
N LEU A 437 -50.39 -1.50 8.46
CA LEU A 437 -51.13 -0.98 7.31
C LEU A 437 -51.87 0.35 7.51
N SER A 438 -51.77 0.97 8.69
CA SER A 438 -52.60 2.11 9.08
C SER A 438 -52.11 3.49 8.60
N ALA A 439 -51.09 3.55 7.74
CA ALA A 439 -50.52 4.81 7.27
C ALA A 439 -51.17 5.27 5.96
N ASP A 440 -51.94 6.36 6.03
CA ASP A 440 -52.64 6.93 4.86
C ASP A 440 -51.68 7.64 3.88
N THR A 441 -50.49 8.06 4.33
CA THR A 441 -49.39 8.55 3.50
C THR A 441 -48.02 8.28 4.15
N GLY A 442 -47.02 7.81 3.39
CA GLY A 442 -45.62 7.82 3.81
C GLY A 442 -45.07 6.65 4.64
N GLY A 443 -45.72 5.49 4.67
CA GLY A 443 -45.24 4.28 5.36
C GLY A 443 -45.26 4.39 6.90
N THR A 444 -45.16 3.25 7.58
CA THR A 444 -45.10 3.19 9.06
C THR A 444 -43.70 2.80 9.50
N ASP A 445 -43.14 3.51 10.48
CA ASP A 445 -41.85 3.16 11.07
C ASP A 445 -41.97 1.90 11.96
N LEU A 446 -40.92 1.07 11.96
CA LEU A 446 -40.82 -0.14 12.77
C LEU A 446 -39.93 0.10 13.98
N VAL A 447 -40.42 -0.28 15.16
CA VAL A 447 -39.70 -0.23 16.43
C VAL A 447 -39.24 -1.63 16.80
N GLY A 448 -37.96 -1.78 17.16
CA GLY A 448 -37.38 -3.06 17.57
C GLY A 448 -37.74 -3.42 19.02
N CYS A 449 -38.29 -4.61 19.24
CA CYS A 449 -38.68 -5.12 20.55
C CYS A 449 -37.63 -6.06 21.19
N SER A 450 -36.37 -5.91 20.80
CA SER A 450 -35.26 -6.75 21.28
C SER A 450 -35.08 -6.66 22.79
N ASN A 451 -35.33 -5.49 23.38
CA ASN A 451 -35.19 -5.25 24.81
C ASN A 451 -36.13 -6.11 25.68
N VAL A 452 -37.29 -6.51 25.15
CA VAL A 452 -38.30 -7.28 25.89
C VAL A 452 -38.25 -8.77 25.53
N THR A 453 -37.94 -9.11 24.27
CA THR A 453 -37.96 -10.50 23.78
C THR A 453 -36.62 -11.20 23.81
N ASN A 454 -35.52 -10.46 23.98
CA ASN A 454 -34.14 -10.95 23.78
C ASN A 454 -33.88 -11.53 22.37
N THR A 455 -34.70 -11.15 21.37
CA THR A 455 -34.52 -11.56 19.97
C THR A 455 -34.42 -10.32 19.08
N ASP A 456 -33.47 -10.30 18.15
CA ASP A 456 -33.25 -9.19 17.20
C ASP A 456 -34.21 -9.22 16.01
N THR A 457 -35.02 -10.27 15.91
CA THR A 457 -36.01 -10.45 14.86
C THR A 457 -37.36 -9.83 15.21
N SER A 458 -37.59 -9.36 16.44
CA SER A 458 -38.92 -8.96 16.90
C SER A 458 -39.17 -7.46 16.77
N TYR A 459 -40.24 -7.08 16.07
CA TYR A 459 -40.58 -5.69 15.74
C TYR A 459 -42.06 -5.39 16.01
N CYS A 460 -42.36 -4.09 16.14
CA CYS A 460 -43.72 -3.57 16.18
C CYS A 460 -43.87 -2.27 15.38
N CYS A 461 -45.11 -1.89 15.09
CA CYS A 461 -45.43 -0.63 14.42
C CYS A 461 -45.36 0.55 15.40
N ASP A 462 -44.83 1.69 14.96
CA ASP A 462 -44.67 2.91 15.77
C ASP A 462 -46.00 3.46 16.35
N HIS A 463 -47.10 3.30 15.61
CA HIS A 463 -48.41 3.83 16.02
C HIS A 463 -49.04 3.13 17.25
N ASN A 464 -48.46 2.02 17.74
CA ASN A 464 -48.97 1.30 18.91
C ASN A 464 -48.08 1.51 20.13
N ALA A 465 -48.46 2.46 21.00
CA ALA A 465 -47.76 2.71 22.26
C ALA A 465 -47.69 1.43 23.13
N ASN A 466 -46.50 1.14 23.67
CA ASN A 466 -46.18 -0.03 24.50
C ASN A 466 -46.46 -1.39 23.84
N CYS A 467 -46.43 -1.48 22.51
CA CYS A 467 -46.58 -2.76 21.81
C CYS A 467 -45.52 -3.80 22.22
N CYS A 468 -44.27 -3.36 22.42
CA CYS A 468 -43.20 -4.24 22.86
C CYS A 468 -43.37 -4.80 24.28
N ASP A 469 -44.20 -4.21 25.13
CA ASP A 469 -44.45 -4.73 26.47
C ASP A 469 -45.75 -5.56 26.50
N ASN A 470 -46.79 -5.06 25.83
CA ASN A 470 -48.10 -5.71 25.79
C ASN A 470 -48.15 -6.94 24.85
N GLY A 471 -47.23 -7.03 23.88
CA GLY A 471 -47.19 -8.12 22.90
C GLY A 471 -48.24 -8.03 21.79
N VAL A 472 -49.12 -7.04 21.82
CA VAL A 472 -50.21 -6.88 20.84
C VAL A 472 -49.71 -6.17 19.58
N GLY A 473 -49.59 -6.90 18.47
CA GLY A 473 -49.10 -6.35 17.19
C GLY A 473 -47.59 -6.47 16.98
N ARG A 474 -46.94 -7.36 17.77
CA ARG A 474 -45.53 -7.72 17.59
C ARG A 474 -45.40 -8.85 16.55
N PHE A 475 -44.42 -8.75 15.67
CA PHE A 475 -44.15 -9.74 14.63
C PHE A 475 -42.64 -9.95 14.45
N ASN A 476 -42.26 -11.05 13.81
CA ASN A 476 -40.85 -11.39 13.58
C ASN A 476 -40.45 -11.16 12.12
N VAL A 477 -39.34 -10.47 11.90
CA VAL A 477 -38.69 -10.28 10.59
C VAL A 477 -37.42 -11.11 10.57
N TYR A 478 -37.34 -12.06 9.63
CA TYR A 478 -36.17 -12.91 9.42
C TYR A 478 -35.42 -12.48 8.15
N PRO A 479 -34.10 -12.70 8.04
CA PRO A 479 -33.20 -13.31 9.04
C PRO A 479 -32.76 -12.30 10.13
N SER A 480 -32.17 -12.82 11.22
CA SER A 480 -31.53 -12.01 12.28
C SER A 480 -30.52 -11.01 11.71
N LYS A 481 -30.53 -9.76 12.21
CA LYS A 481 -29.77 -8.59 11.73
C LYS A 481 -30.18 -8.07 10.32
N PRO A 482 -31.42 -7.61 10.12
CA PRO A 482 -31.80 -6.97 8.87
C PRO A 482 -30.99 -5.69 8.66
N LYS A 483 -30.34 -5.56 7.49
CA LYS A 483 -29.66 -4.32 7.08
C LYS A 483 -30.60 -3.49 6.20
N PRO A 484 -30.77 -2.19 6.45
CA PRO A 484 -31.56 -1.34 5.57
C PRO A 484 -30.86 -1.24 4.22
N TRP A 485 -31.52 -1.71 3.17
CA TRP A 485 -31.02 -1.63 1.79
C TRP A 485 -31.58 -0.41 1.05
N ALA A 486 -32.70 0.16 1.53
CA ALA A 486 -33.23 1.43 1.08
C ALA A 486 -33.92 2.19 2.23
N THR A 487 -33.88 3.53 2.19
CA THR A 487 -34.58 4.42 3.13
C THR A 487 -35.51 5.36 2.37
N TRP A 488 -36.69 5.65 2.93
CA TRP A 488 -37.65 6.56 2.32
C TRP A 488 -37.27 8.02 2.60
N ASN A 489 -37.06 8.80 1.53
CA ASN A 489 -36.83 10.24 1.65
C ASN A 489 -38.17 10.99 1.56
N ARG A 490 -38.62 11.55 2.69
CA ARG A 490 -39.90 12.30 2.76
C ARG A 490 -39.93 13.56 1.89
N GLN A 491 -38.78 14.20 1.63
CA GLN A 491 -38.72 15.43 0.83
C GLN A 491 -38.78 15.16 -0.68
N ALA A 492 -38.15 14.07 -1.12
CA ALA A 492 -38.09 13.69 -2.52
C ALA A 492 -39.18 12.68 -2.92
N THR A 493 -39.95 12.17 -1.95
CA THR A 493 -40.96 11.11 -2.12
C THR A 493 -40.42 9.92 -2.93
N GLU A 494 -39.17 9.54 -2.66
CA GLU A 494 -38.48 8.45 -3.35
C GLU A 494 -37.71 7.60 -2.33
N TYR A 495 -37.40 6.36 -2.73
CA TYR A 495 -36.55 5.47 -1.96
C TYR A 495 -35.08 5.68 -2.32
N LEU A 496 -34.24 5.99 -1.34
CA LEU A 496 -32.80 6.09 -1.47
C LEU A 496 -32.18 4.72 -1.15
N VAL A 497 -31.49 4.09 -2.10
CA VAL A 497 -30.79 2.82 -1.86
C VAL A 497 -29.53 3.09 -1.02
N VAL A 498 -29.44 2.47 0.16
CA VAL A 498 -28.36 2.70 1.16
C VAL A 498 -27.43 1.48 1.31
N GLY A 499 -27.69 0.40 0.58
CA GLY A 499 -26.84 -0.79 0.56
C GLY A 499 -27.02 -1.63 -0.71
N THR A 500 -25.95 -2.33 -1.12
CA THR A 500 -25.98 -3.28 -2.25
C THR A 500 -26.57 -4.61 -1.82
N MET A 501 -27.49 -5.17 -2.61
CA MET A 501 -27.92 -6.56 -2.41
C MET A 501 -26.71 -7.47 -2.65
N TYR A 502 -26.30 -8.23 -1.63
CA TYR A 502 -25.40 -9.37 -1.84
C TYR A 502 -26.15 -10.38 -2.70
N THR A 503 -25.83 -10.46 -3.99
CA THR A 503 -26.10 -11.65 -4.79
C THR A 503 -25.14 -12.73 -4.30
N GLY A 504 -25.57 -13.51 -3.30
CA GLY A 504 -24.99 -14.83 -3.11
C GLY A 504 -25.28 -15.66 -4.35
N ASP A 505 -24.24 -16.24 -4.94
CA ASP A 505 -24.35 -17.26 -5.99
C ASP A 505 -25.47 -18.28 -5.66
N PRO A 506 -26.27 -18.73 -6.65
CA PRO A 506 -27.20 -19.82 -6.43
C PRO A 506 -26.41 -21.12 -6.28
N ALA A 507 -26.02 -21.42 -5.04
CA ALA A 507 -25.64 -22.77 -4.65
C ALA A 507 -26.88 -23.66 -4.81
N SER A 508 -26.87 -24.45 -5.88
CA SER A 508 -27.72 -25.63 -6.03
C SER A 508 -27.57 -26.50 -4.77
N SER A 509 -28.63 -26.58 -3.97
CA SER A 509 -28.74 -27.57 -2.90
C SER A 509 -30.06 -28.30 -3.05
N THR A 510 -29.97 -29.43 -3.74
CA THR A 510 -30.95 -30.50 -3.70
C THR A 510 -30.59 -31.38 -2.50
N ALA A 511 -31.51 -31.59 -1.58
CA ALA A 511 -31.57 -32.76 -0.69
C ALA A 511 -33.04 -32.93 -0.25
N GLU A 512 -33.79 -33.90 -0.78
CA GLU A 512 -33.89 -35.33 -0.42
C GLU A 512 -34.77 -35.61 0.80
N ALA A 513 -35.85 -36.39 0.58
CA ALA A 513 -36.39 -37.35 1.53
C ALA A 513 -37.22 -38.44 0.80
N THR A 514 -36.53 -39.53 0.45
CA THR A 514 -36.84 -40.96 0.70
C THR A 514 -38.30 -41.43 0.78
N THR A 515 -38.69 -42.42 -0.06
CA THR A 515 -38.95 -43.83 0.36
C THR A 515 -39.36 -44.77 -0.79
N THR A 516 -38.47 -45.74 -1.06
CA THR A 516 -38.70 -47.20 -1.30
C THR A 516 -39.78 -47.71 -2.27
N GLY A 517 -39.30 -48.23 -3.42
CA GLY A 517 -39.30 -49.68 -3.72
C GLY A 517 -40.47 -50.29 -4.51
N ALA A 518 -40.25 -50.59 -5.80
CA ALA A 518 -40.19 -51.96 -6.37
C ALA A 518 -40.32 -51.99 -7.92
N SER A 519 -39.27 -52.54 -8.55
CA SER A 519 -39.18 -53.39 -9.76
C SER A 519 -40.33 -53.49 -10.77
N SER A 520 -40.05 -53.18 -12.05
CA SER A 520 -39.79 -54.18 -13.13
C SER A 520 -39.60 -53.45 -14.47
N THR A 521 -38.42 -53.53 -15.12
CA THR A 521 -38.11 -54.42 -16.30
C THR A 521 -38.79 -53.88 -17.57
N GLU A 522 -38.16 -53.51 -18.70
CA GLU A 522 -37.04 -54.14 -19.42
C GLU A 522 -36.62 -53.24 -20.62
N THR A 523 -35.32 -53.27 -21.00
CA THR A 523 -34.71 -53.24 -22.36
C THR A 523 -35.01 -52.12 -23.38
N THR A 524 -34.12 -51.69 -24.30
CA THR A 524 -32.66 -51.63 -24.53
C THR A 524 -32.48 -50.96 -25.91
N THR A 525 -31.32 -50.35 -26.14
CA THR A 525 -30.62 -50.14 -27.44
C THR A 525 -31.28 -49.22 -28.48
N SER A 526 -30.67 -48.10 -28.90
CA SER A 526 -29.37 -47.85 -29.59
C SER A 526 -29.51 -47.72 -31.10
N GLU A 527 -28.62 -46.88 -31.65
CA GLU A 527 -28.22 -46.64 -33.06
C GLU A 527 -28.76 -45.31 -33.64
N ALA A 528 -27.92 -44.29 -33.90
CA ALA A 528 -26.86 -44.18 -34.93
C ALA A 528 -27.44 -44.34 -36.35
N ALA A 529 -27.13 -43.56 -37.38
CA ALA A 529 -26.37 -42.34 -37.61
C ALA A 529 -26.71 -41.88 -39.06
N THR A 530 -26.23 -40.69 -39.42
CA THR A 530 -25.79 -40.29 -40.77
C THR A 530 -26.75 -39.58 -41.73
N SER A 531 -26.21 -38.44 -42.16
CA SER A 531 -26.53 -37.44 -43.18
C SER A 531 -26.81 -37.95 -44.60
N ALA A 532 -27.61 -37.19 -45.37
CA ALA A 532 -27.22 -36.63 -46.67
C ALA A 532 -28.24 -35.62 -47.22
N THR A 533 -27.72 -34.42 -47.46
CA THR A 533 -27.91 -33.42 -48.53
C THR A 533 -29.00 -33.61 -49.60
N GLY A 534 -29.72 -32.52 -49.91
CA GLY A 534 -30.51 -32.35 -51.15
C GLY A 534 -31.06 -30.94 -51.26
N GLU A 535 -30.63 -30.21 -52.28
CA GLU A 535 -30.83 -28.78 -52.55
C GLU A 535 -32.05 -28.53 -53.48
N ALA A 536 -32.59 -27.31 -53.39
CA ALA A 536 -33.34 -26.56 -54.41
C ALA A 536 -34.87 -26.80 -54.65
N GLN A 537 -35.58 -25.71 -54.36
CA GLN A 537 -36.59 -25.01 -55.17
C GLN A 537 -38.04 -25.53 -55.34
N ALA A 538 -38.91 -24.52 -55.31
CA ALA A 538 -40.36 -24.53 -55.36
C ALA A 538 -40.94 -25.03 -56.69
N PRO A 539 -42.23 -25.40 -56.66
CA PRO A 539 -43.13 -25.07 -57.75
C PRO A 539 -44.40 -24.34 -57.27
N GLU A 540 -44.81 -23.41 -58.13
CA GLU A 540 -46.07 -22.67 -58.06
C GLU A 540 -47.31 -23.55 -58.28
N SER A 541 -48.42 -22.96 -57.86
CA SER A 541 -49.82 -23.37 -57.76
C SER A 541 -50.52 -23.93 -59.00
N THR A 542 -51.54 -24.77 -58.77
CA THR A 542 -52.90 -24.67 -59.39
C THR A 542 -53.94 -25.50 -58.59
N GLY A 543 -55.17 -24.97 -58.47
CA GLY A 543 -56.23 -25.30 -57.47
C GLY A 543 -56.91 -26.68 -57.54
N THR A 544 -57.86 -27.06 -56.66
CA THR A 544 -58.93 -26.32 -55.95
C THR A 544 -59.41 -27.16 -54.72
N PRO A 545 -60.38 -26.72 -53.89
CA PRO A 545 -60.23 -26.49 -52.45
C PRO A 545 -60.73 -27.64 -51.55
N ALA A 546 -59.93 -28.08 -50.57
CA ALA A 546 -60.46 -28.79 -49.40
C ALA A 546 -60.67 -27.77 -48.28
N THR A 547 -61.94 -27.41 -48.11
CA THR A 547 -62.52 -26.58 -47.07
C THR A 547 -62.38 -27.21 -45.68
N GLY A 548 -61.95 -26.41 -44.69
CA GLY A 548 -62.26 -26.63 -43.27
C GLY A 548 -61.05 -26.72 -42.36
N LEU A 549 -60.65 -25.61 -41.77
CA LEU A 549 -59.93 -25.62 -40.48
C LEU A 549 -60.80 -26.34 -39.45
N SER A 550 -60.21 -27.12 -38.54
CA SER A 550 -60.98 -27.74 -37.46
C SER A 550 -61.76 -26.65 -36.71
N THR A 551 -62.96 -26.98 -36.24
CA THR A 551 -63.89 -26.01 -35.65
C THR A 551 -63.25 -25.25 -34.48
N GLY A 552 -62.28 -25.86 -33.79
CA GLY A 552 -61.45 -25.21 -32.75
C GLY A 552 -60.45 -24.18 -33.30
N ALA A 553 -59.80 -24.45 -34.44
CA ALA A 553 -58.84 -23.51 -35.05
C ALA A 553 -59.54 -22.30 -35.71
N GLN A 554 -60.72 -22.50 -36.29
CA GLN A 554 -61.50 -21.42 -36.92
C GLN A 554 -62.17 -20.51 -35.87
N ALA A 555 -62.57 -21.06 -34.72
CA ALA A 555 -63.04 -20.28 -33.56
C ALA A 555 -61.90 -19.50 -32.88
N GLY A 556 -60.68 -20.08 -32.80
CA GLY A 556 -59.52 -19.42 -32.19
C GLY A 556 -59.04 -18.17 -32.93
N ILE A 557 -59.08 -18.18 -34.28
CA ILE A 557 -58.60 -17.04 -35.09
C ILE A 557 -59.63 -15.89 -35.13
N GLY A 558 -60.94 -16.20 -35.15
CA GLY A 558 -62.00 -15.18 -35.17
C GLY A 558 -62.15 -14.41 -33.85
N VAL A 559 -61.97 -15.08 -32.71
CA VAL A 559 -62.01 -14.44 -31.38
C VAL A 559 -60.69 -13.71 -31.07
N GLY A 560 -59.56 -14.23 -31.57
CA GLY A 560 -58.23 -13.64 -31.38
C GLY A 560 -58.06 -12.22 -31.95
N VAL A 561 -58.72 -11.90 -33.08
CA VAL A 561 -58.65 -10.55 -33.68
C VAL A 561 -59.51 -9.54 -32.90
N GLY A 562 -60.67 -9.96 -32.38
CA GLY A 562 -61.55 -9.10 -31.57
C GLY A 562 -60.95 -8.76 -30.21
N VAL A 563 -60.38 -9.76 -29.52
CA VAL A 563 -59.70 -9.55 -28.24
C VAL A 563 -58.34 -8.86 -28.45
N GLY A 564 -57.63 -9.19 -29.53
CA GLY A 564 -56.38 -8.52 -29.92
C GLY A 564 -56.57 -7.02 -30.16
N ALA A 565 -57.65 -6.62 -30.84
CA ALA A 565 -57.97 -5.20 -31.05
C ALA A 565 -58.30 -4.47 -29.74
N LEU A 566 -59.03 -5.11 -28.82
CA LEU A 566 -59.36 -4.52 -27.52
C LEU A 566 -58.13 -4.43 -26.60
N ILE A 567 -57.23 -5.42 -26.63
CA ILE A 567 -55.96 -5.38 -25.88
C ILE A 567 -55.04 -4.31 -26.49
N ILE A 568 -54.93 -4.20 -27.82
CA ILE A 568 -54.14 -3.15 -28.48
C ILE A 568 -54.73 -1.76 -28.15
N ALA A 569 -56.06 -1.62 -28.11
CA ALA A 569 -56.71 -0.37 -27.71
C ALA A 569 -56.49 -0.04 -26.22
N ALA A 570 -56.55 -1.04 -25.32
CA ALA A 570 -56.29 -0.87 -23.90
C ALA A 570 -54.82 -0.54 -23.60
N VAL A 571 -53.88 -1.23 -24.26
CA VAL A 571 -52.44 -0.95 -24.21
C VAL A 571 -52.15 0.42 -24.80
N GLY A 572 -52.75 0.77 -25.96
CA GLY A 572 -52.64 2.10 -26.56
C GLY A 572 -53.19 3.20 -25.66
N TYR A 573 -54.31 2.96 -24.99
CA TYR A 573 -54.91 3.89 -24.02
C TYR A 573 -54.05 4.04 -22.76
N LEU A 574 -53.51 2.95 -22.22
CA LEU A 574 -52.58 2.99 -21.07
C LEU A 574 -51.27 3.70 -21.43
N PHE A 575 -50.71 3.44 -22.61
CA PHE A 575 -49.50 4.12 -23.09
C PHE A 575 -49.75 5.62 -23.32
N TRP A 576 -50.92 5.98 -23.85
CA TRP A 576 -51.35 7.37 -23.99
C TRP A 576 -51.57 8.05 -22.63
N LYS A 577 -52.15 7.35 -21.65
CA LYS A 577 -52.39 7.84 -20.29
C LYS A 577 -51.08 7.99 -19.50
N MET A 578 -50.13 7.07 -19.65
CA MET A 578 -48.80 7.17 -19.05
C MET A 578 -48.00 8.34 -19.66
N ARG A 579 -48.02 8.52 -20.99
CA ARG A 579 -47.42 9.71 -21.63
C ARG A 579 -48.09 11.02 -21.24
N LYS A 580 -49.40 11.02 -20.96
CA LYS A 580 -50.11 12.21 -20.47
C LYS A 580 -49.70 12.57 -19.03
N ASN A 581 -49.48 11.57 -18.18
CA ASN A 581 -48.95 11.77 -16.83
C ASN A 581 -47.47 12.22 -16.84
N GLU A 582 -46.65 11.75 -17.79
CA GLU A 582 -45.28 12.28 -18.00
C GLU A 582 -45.29 13.74 -18.46
N LYS A 583 -46.28 14.17 -19.26
CA LYS A 583 -46.46 15.58 -19.65
C LYS A 583 -46.94 16.44 -18.48
N ALA A 584 -47.81 15.92 -17.61
CA ALA A 584 -48.23 16.61 -16.39
C ALA A 584 -47.09 16.72 -15.35
N ALA A 585 -46.16 15.76 -15.29
CA ALA A 585 -44.94 15.85 -14.49
C ALA A 585 -43.89 16.83 -15.07
N LYS A 586 -44.01 17.18 -16.36
CA LYS A 586 -43.14 18.17 -17.04
C LYS A 586 -43.72 19.58 -17.12
N GLU A 587 -45.00 19.79 -16.78
CA GLU A 587 -45.63 21.13 -16.70
C GLU A 587 -45.74 21.69 -15.28
N GLY A 588 -45.27 20.96 -14.26
CA GLY A 588 -45.16 21.42 -12.87
C GLY A 588 -43.76 21.88 -12.44
N ASN A 589 -42.74 21.78 -13.30
CA ASN A 589 -41.37 22.18 -12.99
C ASN A 589 -40.91 23.28 -13.96
N GLY A 590 -41.47 24.47 -13.79
CA GLY A 590 -40.87 25.69 -14.30
C GLY A 590 -39.53 25.90 -13.62
N ALA A 591 -38.45 25.54 -14.30
CA ALA A 591 -37.10 25.92 -13.90
C ALA A 591 -37.06 27.45 -13.75
N PRO A 592 -36.60 28.02 -12.63
CA PRO A 592 -36.18 29.41 -12.63
C PRO A 592 -34.99 29.52 -13.59
N GLN A 593 -35.19 30.40 -14.56
CA GLN A 593 -34.19 30.91 -15.48
C GLN A 593 -33.03 31.49 -14.65
N MET A 594 -31.88 30.81 -14.66
CA MET A 594 -30.67 31.30 -14.03
C MET A 594 -29.97 32.24 -15.01
N ASP A 595 -30.01 33.53 -14.69
CA ASP A 595 -29.27 34.58 -15.38
C ASP A 595 -27.78 34.21 -15.46
N THR A 596 -27.22 34.33 -16.66
CA THR A 596 -25.79 34.34 -16.93
C THR A 596 -25.14 35.57 -16.30
N ALA A 597 -24.82 35.50 -15.01
CA ALA A 597 -24.11 36.57 -14.29
C ALA A 597 -23.22 36.12 -13.10
N TRP A 598 -22.81 34.85 -13.02
CA TRP A 598 -21.94 34.38 -11.91
C TRP A 598 -20.67 33.60 -12.29
N GLN A 599 -20.24 33.60 -13.55
CA GLN A 599 -19.01 32.90 -13.95
C GLN A 599 -17.72 33.73 -13.89
N GLN A 600 -17.69 34.89 -13.23
CA GLN A 600 -16.49 35.75 -13.31
C GLN A 600 -16.08 36.52 -12.07
N THR A 601 -16.30 36.01 -10.85
CA THR A 601 -15.57 36.52 -9.67
C THR A 601 -15.50 35.45 -8.59
N HIS A 602 -14.42 34.65 -8.55
CA HIS A 602 -13.80 34.14 -7.32
C HIS A 602 -12.60 33.29 -7.70
N TYR A 603 -11.41 33.92 -7.76
CA TYR A 603 -10.11 33.39 -7.33
C TYR A 603 -9.09 34.52 -7.52
N LEU A 604 -9.02 35.42 -6.53
CA LEU A 604 -7.82 36.22 -6.29
C LEU A 604 -7.26 35.76 -4.93
N PRO A 605 -5.93 35.53 -4.81
CA PRO A 605 -5.31 35.16 -3.55
C PRO A 605 -5.36 36.37 -2.61
N LYS A 606 -5.87 36.18 -1.39
CA LYS A 606 -5.83 37.20 -0.33
C LYS A 606 -4.51 37.08 0.44
N GLU A 607 -3.78 38.20 0.53
CA GLU A 607 -2.63 38.37 1.44
C GLU A 607 -3.02 38.11 2.91
N PRO A 608 -2.08 37.66 3.76
CA PRO A 608 -2.34 37.45 5.17
C PRO A 608 -2.47 38.79 5.91
N GLN A 609 -3.60 39.00 6.59
CA GLN A 609 -3.77 40.09 7.56
C GLN A 609 -3.38 39.59 8.97
N GLU A 610 -2.36 40.24 9.53
CA GLU A 610 -1.90 40.14 10.91
C GLU A 610 -3.05 40.39 11.91
N LEU A 611 -3.29 39.45 12.81
CA LEU A 611 -4.28 39.58 13.88
C LEU A 611 -3.65 40.26 15.10
N HIS A 612 -4.11 41.47 15.42
CA HIS A 612 -3.72 42.19 16.64
C HIS A 612 -4.17 41.43 17.90
N GLY A 613 -3.23 41.23 18.82
CA GLY A 613 -3.46 40.56 20.10
C GLY A 613 -4.28 41.41 21.07
N HIS A 614 -5.38 40.84 21.58
CA HIS A 614 -6.07 41.35 22.75
C HIS A 614 -5.49 40.71 24.03
N GLN A 615 -5.05 41.58 24.94
CA GLN A 615 -4.51 41.26 26.25
C GLN A 615 -5.62 40.77 27.19
N PHE A 616 -5.59 39.50 27.58
CA PHE A 616 -6.46 38.98 28.65
C PHE A 616 -5.78 39.17 30.01
N GLN A 617 -6.40 40.04 30.81
CA GLN A 617 -6.01 40.37 32.17
C GLN A 617 -6.77 39.46 33.15
N GLY A 618 -6.00 38.58 33.82
CA GLY A 618 -6.20 38.06 35.17
C GLY A 618 -7.53 37.45 35.61
N TYR A 619 -7.50 36.17 35.99
CA TYR A 619 -8.07 35.70 37.27
C TYR A 619 -7.24 34.50 37.76
N GLY A 620 -6.46 34.72 38.82
CA GLY A 620 -5.80 33.66 39.56
C GLY A 620 -6.77 33.10 40.60
N VAL A 621 -7.06 31.80 40.52
CA VAL A 621 -7.63 31.04 41.63
C VAL A 621 -6.78 29.78 41.81
N ARG A 622 -6.10 29.74 42.95
CA ARG A 622 -5.32 28.62 43.48
C ARG A 622 -6.31 27.54 43.91
N ALA A 623 -6.20 26.32 43.37
CA ALA A 623 -6.83 25.15 43.94
C ALA A 623 -5.79 24.40 44.78
N GLU A 624 -5.91 24.50 46.10
CA GLU A 624 -5.18 23.64 47.04
C GLU A 624 -5.82 22.25 47.10
N LEU A 625 -4.98 21.22 47.15
CA LEU A 625 -5.35 19.83 47.37
C LEU A 625 -5.73 19.61 48.85
N PRO A 626 -6.82 18.91 49.17
CA PRO A 626 -7.04 18.42 50.52
C PRO A 626 -6.19 17.17 50.77
N ALA A 627 -5.43 17.19 51.86
CA ALA A 627 -4.80 16.02 52.45
C ALA A 627 -5.83 15.21 53.26
N GLN A 628 -5.76 13.88 53.17
CA GLN A 628 -6.22 12.84 54.10
C GLN A 628 -5.91 11.50 53.42
N ASN A 629 -5.34 10.45 54.02
CA ASN A 629 -4.85 10.12 55.36
C ASN A 629 -3.84 8.98 55.18
#